data_AF-A0A2D8RC08-F1
#
_entry.id   AF-A0A2D8RC08-F1
#
_cell.length_a   1.000
_cell.length_b   1.000
_cell.length_c   1.000
_cell.angle_alpha   90.00
_cell.angle_beta   90.00
_cell.angle_gamma   90.00
#
_symmetry.space_group_name_H-M   'P 1'
#
loop_
_entity.id
_entity.type
_entity.pdbx_description
1 polymer ?
#
loop_
_entity_poly.entity_id
_entity_poly.type
_entity_poly.pdbx_seq_one_letter_code
_entity_poly.pdbx_strand_id
1 'polypeptide(L)' 'MYDMASETVKPLLLNKALTLEAMSKFEAFPKLQVVISISLEEDVATPAIGFDADTIRFLAESDALIDINTYRRES' A
#
# COMPACT_ATOMS: atom_id res chain seq x y z
N MET A 1 8.42 -5.77 -2.13
CA MET A 1 7.14 -5.01 -2.22
C MET A 1 6.03 -5.73 -1.47
N TYR A 2 5.81 -7.02 -1.74
CA TYR A 2 4.86 -7.85 -0.99
C TYR A 2 5.08 -7.80 0.53
N ASP A 3 6.30 -8.11 1.01
CA ASP A 3 6.59 -8.16 2.45
C ASP A 3 6.42 -6.80 3.12
N MET A 4 6.92 -5.72 2.49
CA MET A 4 6.76 -4.36 2.98
C MET A 4 5.28 -3.95 3.12
N ALA A 5 4.45 -4.26 2.11
CA ALA A 5 3.03 -3.94 2.18
C ALA A 5 2.34 -4.74 3.29
N SER A 6 2.66 -6.03 3.40
CA SER A 6 2.13 -6.92 4.44
C SER A 6 2.50 -6.42 5.84
N GLU A 7 3.76 -6.10 6.09
CA GLU A 7 4.25 -5.55 7.36
C GLU A 7 3.62 -4.20 7.72
N THR A 8 3.37 -3.35 6.72
CA THR A 8 2.72 -2.04 6.93
C THR A 8 1.24 -2.20 7.30
N VAL A 9 0.56 -3.19 6.72
CA VAL A 9 -0.89 -3.38 6.89
C VAL A 9 -1.22 -4.22 8.14
N LYS A 10 -0.29 -5.07 8.58
CA LYS A 10 -0.49 -5.99 9.73
C LYS A 10 -0.95 -5.30 11.03
N PRO A 11 -0.39 -4.15 11.47
CA PRO A 11 -0.85 -3.47 12.68
C PRO A 11 -2.26 -2.86 12.53
N LEU A 12 -2.63 -2.48 11.32
CA LEU A 12 -3.95 -1.93 10.99
C LEU A 12 -5.01 -3.04 11.00
N LEU A 13 -4.67 -4.21 10.46
CA LEU A 13 -5.49 -5.42 10.52
C LEU A 13 -5.79 -5.84 11.96
N LEU A 14 -4.78 -5.84 12.84
CA LEU A 14 -4.92 -6.20 14.26
C LEU A 14 -5.91 -5.29 15.00
N ASN A 15 -6.07 -4.04 14.56
CA ASN A 15 -6.95 -3.05 15.18
C ASN A 15 -8.10 -2.62 14.27
N LYS A 16 -8.47 -3.43 13.28
CA LYS A 16 -9.42 -3.07 12.21
C LYS A 16 -10.69 -2.39 12.71
N ALA A 17 -11.30 -2.90 13.78
CA ALA A 17 -12.52 -2.31 14.34
C ALA A 17 -12.31 -0.87 14.83
N LEU A 18 -11.23 -0.62 15.57
CA LEU A 18 -10.86 0.71 16.05
C LEU A 18 -10.47 1.65 14.91
N THR A 19 -9.81 1.11 13.88
CA THR A 19 -9.45 1.87 12.67
C THR A 19 -10.69 2.33 11.91
N LEU A 20 -11.66 1.44 11.68
CA LEU A 20 -12.91 1.77 11.00
C LEU A 20 -13.76 2.76 11.84
N GLU A 21 -13.80 2.59 13.16
CA GLU A 21 -14.48 3.53 14.06
C GLU A 21 -13.85 4.93 14.00
N ALA A 22 -12.51 5.01 14.06
CA ALA A 22 -11.79 6.28 13.94
C ALA A 22 -12.03 6.93 12.56
N MET A 23 -11.99 6.15 11.48
CA MET A 23 -12.30 6.63 10.13
C MET A 23 -13.70 7.23 10.05
N SER A 24 -14.70 6.54 10.56
CA SER A 24 -16.08 7.04 10.59
C SER A 24 -16.23 8.30 11.44
N LYS A 25 -15.54 8.36 12.60
CA LYS A 25 -15.63 9.49 13.54
C LYS A 25 -14.99 10.76 13.00
N PHE A 26 -13.89 10.62 12.26
CA PHE A 26 -13.09 11.75 11.77
C PHE A 26 -13.29 12.02 10.28
N GLU A 27 -14.26 11.36 9.63
CA GLU A 27 -14.50 11.44 8.18
C GLU A 27 -13.21 11.19 7.36
N ALA A 28 -12.36 10.29 7.87
CA ALA A 28 -11.07 9.98 7.27
C ALA A 28 -11.18 8.77 6.35
N PHE A 29 -10.41 8.78 5.26
CA PHE A 29 -10.30 7.65 4.35
C PHE A 29 -8.85 7.16 4.28
N PRO A 30 -8.61 5.84 4.18
CA PRO A 30 -7.27 5.29 4.08
C PRO A 30 -6.76 5.43 2.65
N LYS A 31 -5.47 5.74 2.53
CA LYS A 31 -4.75 5.76 1.26
C LYS A 31 -3.48 4.94 1.41
N LEU A 32 -3.33 3.89 0.62
CA LEU A 32 -2.07 3.17 0.51
C LEU A 32 -1.29 3.77 -0.66
N GLN A 33 -0.26 4.56 -0.35
CA GLN A 33 0.59 5.18 -1.35
C GLN A 33 1.86 4.37 -1.54
N VAL A 34 2.10 3.94 -2.78
CA VAL A 34 3.32 3.24 -3.17
C VAL A 34 4.14 4.14 -4.09
N VAL A 35 5.37 4.43 -3.68
CA VAL A 35 6.34 5.18 -4.50
C VAL A 35 7.41 4.23 -4.98
N ILE A 36 7.60 4.16 -6.30
CA ILE A 36 8.56 3.26 -6.92
C ILE A 36 9.59 4.08 -7.69
N SER A 37 10.86 3.86 -7.37
CA SER A 37 11.99 4.34 -8.16
C SER A 37 12.55 3.16 -8.96
N ILE A 38 12.60 3.31 -10.28
CA ILE A 38 13.03 2.25 -11.20
C ILE A 38 14.36 2.69 -11.84
N SER A 39 15.35 1.78 -11.86
CA SER A 39 16.61 1.99 -12.60
C SER A 39 16.36 1.91 -14.10
N LEU A 40 17.13 2.68 -14.89
CA LEU A 40 17.11 2.61 -16.35
C LEU A 40 18.12 1.59 -16.92
N GLU A 41 18.95 1.00 -16.06
CA GLU A 41 19.89 -0.05 -16.46
C GLU A 41 19.11 -1.31 -16.87
N GLU A 42 19.28 -1.75 -18.11
CA GLU A 42 18.57 -2.91 -18.68
C GLU A 42 18.86 -4.22 -17.94
N ASP A 43 19.98 -4.28 -17.21
CA ASP A 43 20.41 -5.44 -16.43
C ASP A 43 19.73 -5.52 -15.05
N VAL A 44 18.98 -4.48 -14.65
CA VAL A 44 18.32 -4.40 -13.35
C VAL A 44 16.85 -4.74 -13.48
N ALA A 45 16.44 -5.85 -12.85
CA ALA A 45 15.05 -6.29 -12.85
C ALA A 45 14.12 -5.22 -12.23
N THR A 46 13.00 -4.95 -12.92
CA THR A 46 11.94 -4.10 -12.35
C THR A 46 11.29 -4.83 -11.17
N PRO A 47 11.06 -4.16 -10.02
CA PRO A 47 10.44 -4.81 -8.88
C PRO A 47 9.01 -5.24 -9.20
N ALA A 48 8.68 -6.50 -8.89
CA ALA A 48 7.30 -6.97 -8.96
C ALA A 48 6.44 -6.28 -7.89
N ILE A 49 5.29 -5.78 -8.31
CA ILE A 49 4.32 -5.08 -7.45
C ILE A 49 3.17 -6.02 -7.18
N GLY A 50 2.83 -6.20 -5.91
CA GLY A 50 1.58 -6.84 -5.53
C GLY A 50 1.37 -6.86 -4.03
N PHE A 51 0.18 -7.32 -3.66
CA PHE A 51 -0.35 -7.34 -2.31
C PHE A 51 -0.85 -8.75 -1.99
N ASP A 52 -0.67 -9.21 -0.76
CA ASP A 52 -1.29 -10.46 -0.32
C ASP A 52 -2.81 -10.33 -0.18
N ALA A 53 -3.49 -11.48 -0.06
CA ALA A 53 -4.95 -11.53 -0.01
C ALA A 53 -5.55 -10.75 1.17
N ASP A 54 -4.89 -10.78 2.33
CA ASP A 54 -5.36 -10.10 3.54
C ASP A 54 -5.26 -8.58 3.39
N THR A 55 -4.17 -8.10 2.79
CA THR A 55 -3.97 -6.69 2.43
C THR A 55 -5.03 -6.22 1.45
N ILE A 56 -5.27 -6.97 0.37
CA ILE A 56 -6.32 -6.63 -0.61
C ILE A 56 -7.68 -6.56 0.06
N ARG A 57 -8.00 -7.53 0.93
CA ARG A 57 -9.28 -7.58 1.63
C ARG A 57 -9.47 -6.38 2.56
N PHE A 58 -8.44 -6.02 3.33
CA PHE A 58 -8.49 -4.86 4.22
C PHE A 58 -8.69 -3.54 3.46
N LEU A 59 -7.95 -3.36 2.37
CA LEU A 59 -8.08 -2.17 1.53
C LEU A 59 -9.50 -2.07 0.92
N ALA A 60 -10.06 -3.19 0.46
CA ALA A 60 -11.42 -3.22 -0.07
C ALA A 60 -12.49 -2.92 0.99
N GLU A 61 -12.36 -3.47 2.21
CA GLU A 61 -13.32 -3.28 3.30
C GLU A 61 -13.27 -1.87 3.92
N SER A 62 -12.25 -1.09 3.59
CA SER A 62 -12.03 0.26 4.10
C SER A 62 -12.20 1.35 3.04
N ASP A 63 -12.74 1.00 1.87
CA ASP A 63 -12.88 1.87 0.69
C ASP A 63 -11.56 2.60 0.35
N ALA A 64 -10.43 1.90 0.52
CA ALA A 64 -9.11 2.47 0.34
C ALA A 64 -8.78 2.71 -1.13
N LEU A 65 -8.05 3.80 -1.40
CA LEU A 65 -7.49 4.09 -2.72
C LEU A 65 -6.04 3.59 -2.80
N ILE A 66 -5.72 2.94 -3.93
CA ILE A 66 -4.34 2.57 -4.30
C ILE A 66 -3.83 3.61 -5.28
N ASP A 67 -2.75 4.31 -4.92
CA ASP A 67 -2.09 5.31 -5.76
C ASP A 67 -0.64 4.88 -6.01
N ILE A 68 -0.29 4.71 -7.29
CA ILE A 68 1.03 4.24 -7.74
C ILE A 68 1.70 5.37 -8.52
N ASN A 69 2.79 5.91 -7.95
CA ASN A 69 3.60 6.92 -8.60
C ASN A 69 4.96 6.34 -8.99
N THR A 70 5.30 6.44 -10.28
CA THR A 70 6.59 6.00 -10.83
C THR A 70 7.45 7.20 -11.17
N TYR A 71 8.66 7.25 -10.63
CA TYR A 71 9.63 8.31 -10.92
C TYR A 71 10.83 7.75 -11.67
N ARG A 72 11.23 8.48 -12.72
CA ARG A 72 12.51 8.24 -13.41
C ARG A 72 13.60 9.02 -12.68
N ARG A 73 14.71 8.37 -12.38
CA ARG A 73 15.89 9.00 -11.81
C ARG A 73 17.01 8.93 -12.85
N GLU A 74 17.42 10.07 -13.37
CA GLU A 74 18.67 10.18 -14.12
C GLU A 74 19.80 10.33 -13.10
N SER A 75 20.83 9.50 -13.22
CA SER A 75 22.05 9.53 -12.39
C SER A 75 23.05 10.56 -12.89
#